data_AF-A0A9D1EXG9-F1
#
_entry.id   AF-A0A9D1EXG9-F1
#
_cell.length_a   1.000
_cell.length_b   1.000
_cell.length_c   1.000
_cell.angle_alpha   90.00
_cell.angle_beta   90.00
_cell.angle_gamma   90.00
#
_symmetry.space_group_name_H-M   'P 1'
#
loop_
_entity.id
_entity.type
_entity.pdbx_description
1 polymer ?
#
loop_
_entity_poly.entity_id
_entity_poly.type
_entity_poly.pdbx_seq_one_letter_code
_entity_poly.pdbx_strand_id
1 'polypeptide(L)'
;LPECKKVLVQDLQSKSAYLASYDKLIIATGARPFLPKIKNIALNNVFTVRRIEDAIAIREKIATSRNVVIVGGGYIGIEMLEAFVRQGLHVTLIERDEHIMSIFDYDMADLIKEQLMSINNGQFEILTSETVTEFVGDNNGVNGVITGSGKRFEVDMAVICAGVTPNVDVAIDAGIQLGSTGAISVTPKMETNIPDIYACGDCVQEYNIVSKMPTWMPLGSNANKEGRAAAMNACGFPENFQGVLGSAVTRCLGLTMSITGLTEIEAVAAGFEPVSAKVTKYDKVGYMPDANNITLKLLADKKSGRLLGAQGVGAGDADKRINTLATALLAKLTVEEFVNNDLTYAPPFSPTIDPLLNAAQILMTKVGQES
;
A
#
# COMPACT_ATOMS: atom_id res chain seq x y z
N LEU A 1 28.87 8.69 11.68
CA LEU A 1 29.92 9.73 11.74
C LEU A 1 30.41 10.04 10.33
N PRO A 2 29.68 10.90 9.58
CA PRO A 2 29.98 11.14 8.17
C PRO A 2 31.37 11.72 7.91
N GLU A 3 31.78 12.71 8.71
CA GLU A 3 33.08 13.41 8.62
C GLU A 3 34.28 12.45 8.63
N CYS A 4 34.18 11.36 9.38
CA CYS A 4 35.23 10.36 9.53
C CYS A 4 34.97 9.08 8.73
N LYS A 5 33.91 9.05 7.91
CA LYS A 5 33.39 7.87 7.19
C LYS A 5 33.32 6.59 8.03
N LYS A 6 32.70 6.70 9.22
CA LYS A 6 32.51 5.58 10.15
C LYS A 6 31.07 5.44 10.62
N VAL A 7 30.67 4.19 10.87
CA VAL A 7 29.41 3.82 11.51
C VAL A 7 29.68 3.08 12.82
N LEU A 8 28.87 3.35 13.85
CA LEU A 8 28.89 2.59 15.10
C LEU A 8 28.02 1.36 14.93
N VAL A 9 28.61 0.18 15.08
CA VAL A 9 27.92 -1.11 14.98
C VAL A 9 27.85 -1.73 16.36
N GLN A 10 26.67 -2.15 16.79
CA GLN A 10 26.47 -2.92 18.01
C GLN A 10 26.15 -4.37 17.66
N ASP A 11 26.90 -5.31 18.22
CA ASP A 11 26.58 -6.73 18.16
C ASP A 11 25.49 -7.04 19.18
N LEU A 12 24.34 -7.55 18.72
CA LEU A 12 23.17 -7.75 19.57
C LEU A 12 23.31 -8.94 20.54
N GLN A 13 24.24 -9.88 20.29
CA GLN A 13 24.46 -11.04 21.13
C GLN A 13 25.42 -10.71 22.29
N SER A 14 26.61 -10.21 21.94
CA SER A 14 27.67 -9.85 22.89
C SER A 14 27.46 -8.49 23.56
N LYS A 15 26.58 -7.64 23.00
CA LYS A 15 26.36 -6.23 23.39
C LYS A 15 27.58 -5.32 23.22
N SER A 16 28.65 -5.82 22.61
CA SER A 16 29.83 -5.03 22.27
C SER A 16 29.54 -4.07 21.11
N ALA A 17 30.31 -2.99 21.01
CA ALA A 17 30.19 -2.01 19.94
C ALA A 17 31.57 -1.64 19.36
N TYR A 18 31.63 -1.38 18.06
CA TYR A 18 32.85 -1.00 17.36
C TYR A 18 32.54 -0.02 16.22
N LEU A 19 33.58 0.69 15.76
CA LEU A 19 33.49 1.56 14.61
C LEU A 19 33.92 0.82 13.35
N ALA A 20 33.03 0.74 12.36
CA ALA A 20 33.34 0.25 11.02
C ALA A 20 33.56 1.44 10.07
N SER A 21 34.62 1.37 9.25
CA SER A 21 34.90 2.39 8.22
C SER A 21 34.21 2.02 6.90
N TYR A 22 33.86 3.01 6.09
CA TYR A 22 33.26 2.80 4.77
C TYR A 22 33.86 3.74 3.73
N ASP A 23 33.85 3.33 2.46
CA ASP A 23 34.13 4.22 1.34
C ASP A 23 32.83 4.87 0.82
N LYS A 24 31.80 4.03 0.72
CA LYS A 24 30.41 4.35 0.38
C LYS A 24 29.47 3.69 1.39
N LEU A 25 28.36 4.33 1.72
CA LEU A 25 27.34 3.82 2.64
C LEU A 25 25.97 3.84 1.98
N ILE A 26 25.19 2.77 2.14
CA ILE A 26 23.78 2.72 1.70
C ILE A 26 22.90 2.51 2.93
N ILE A 27 21.96 3.44 3.17
CA ILE A 27 20.96 3.35 4.23
C ILE A 27 19.71 2.67 3.66
N ALA A 28 19.43 1.46 4.12
CA ALA A 28 18.26 0.67 3.74
C ALA A 28 17.51 0.18 4.99
N THR A 29 17.30 1.10 5.94
CA THR A 29 16.71 0.81 7.27
C THR A 29 15.20 0.54 7.21
N GLY A 30 14.56 0.78 6.06
CA GLY A 30 13.16 0.50 5.81
C GLY A 30 12.22 1.32 6.71
N ALA A 31 11.12 0.70 7.12
CA ALA A 31 10.11 1.30 7.97
C ALA A 31 9.78 0.38 9.17
N ARG A 32 9.11 0.94 10.19
CA ARG A 32 8.63 0.24 11.37
C ARG A 32 7.11 0.41 11.53
N PRO A 33 6.40 -0.55 12.12
CA PRO A 33 4.98 -0.39 12.45
C PRO A 33 4.71 0.90 13.22
N PHE A 34 3.65 1.61 12.84
CA PHE A 34 3.16 2.74 13.61
C PHE A 34 2.35 2.24 14.80
N LEU A 35 2.75 2.64 16.00
CA LEU A 35 2.04 2.31 17.23
C LEU A 35 1.17 3.49 17.66
N PRO A 36 -0.16 3.42 17.49
CA PRO A 36 -1.06 4.46 17.96
C PRO A 36 -1.05 4.54 19.50
N LYS A 37 -1.50 5.68 20.04
CA LYS A 37 -1.61 5.88 21.49
C LYS A 37 -2.81 5.11 22.04
N ILE A 38 -2.63 3.80 22.29
CA ILE A 38 -3.63 2.92 22.90
C ILE A 38 -3.16 2.53 24.29
N LYS A 39 -4.05 2.59 25.28
CA LYS A 39 -3.73 2.14 26.64
C LYS A 39 -3.44 0.64 26.64
N ASN A 40 -2.38 0.24 27.32
CA ASN A 40 -1.92 -1.15 27.43
C ASN A 40 -1.52 -1.81 26.08
N ILE A 41 -1.06 -1.02 25.10
CA ILE A 41 -0.60 -1.53 23.79
C ILE A 41 0.55 -2.55 23.86
N ALA A 42 1.29 -2.59 24.97
CA ALA A 42 2.41 -3.49 25.20
C ALA A 42 2.03 -4.79 25.94
N LEU A 43 0.73 -5.09 26.11
CA LEU A 43 0.29 -6.38 26.66
C LEU A 43 0.76 -7.55 25.80
N ASN A 44 0.97 -8.71 26.42
CA ASN A 44 1.22 -9.95 25.71
C ASN A 44 0.05 -10.26 24.75
N ASN A 45 0.34 -10.94 23.64
CA ASN A 45 -0.61 -11.26 22.56
C ASN A 45 -1.17 -10.03 21.79
N VAL A 46 -0.59 -8.85 21.98
CA VAL A 46 -0.74 -7.71 21.07
C VAL A 46 0.46 -7.69 20.13
N PHE A 47 0.21 -7.89 18.84
CA PHE A 47 1.25 -8.06 17.83
C PHE A 47 1.29 -6.88 16.85
N THR A 48 2.43 -6.73 16.20
CA THR A 48 2.57 -6.03 14.91
C THR A 48 3.03 -7.02 13.87
N VAL A 49 3.06 -6.64 12.58
CA VAL A 49 3.55 -7.53 11.51
C VAL A 49 4.59 -6.79 10.69
N ARG A 50 5.87 -7.17 10.83
CA ARG A 50 6.96 -6.66 9.98
C ARG A 50 8.03 -7.71 9.70
N ARG A 51 8.40 -8.51 10.70
CA ARG A 51 9.49 -9.49 10.61
C ARG A 51 8.97 -10.91 10.62
N ILE A 52 9.86 -11.86 10.29
CA ILE A 52 9.52 -13.29 10.30
C ILE A 52 9.17 -13.75 11.71
N GLU A 53 9.84 -13.20 12.73
CA GLU A 53 9.58 -13.51 14.13
C GLU A 53 8.14 -13.14 14.54
N ASP A 54 7.63 -12.00 14.04
CA ASP A 54 6.25 -11.58 14.28
C ASP A 54 5.26 -12.60 13.72
N ALA A 55 5.50 -13.08 12.50
CA ALA A 55 4.65 -14.08 11.84
C ALA A 55 4.69 -15.44 12.56
N ILE A 56 5.85 -15.85 13.09
CA ILE A 56 5.98 -17.06 13.90
C ILE A 56 5.15 -16.93 15.18
N ALA A 57 5.31 -15.83 15.92
CA ALA A 57 4.59 -15.60 17.17
C ALA A 57 3.07 -15.53 16.97
N ILE A 58 2.61 -14.86 15.92
CA ILE A 58 1.20 -14.83 15.53
C ILE A 58 0.69 -16.24 15.22
N ARG A 59 1.43 -17.03 14.44
CA ARG A 59 1.03 -18.40 14.06
C ARG A 59 0.93 -19.32 15.28
N GLU A 60 1.84 -19.22 16.23
CA GLU A 60 1.77 -19.98 17.48
C GLU A 60 0.52 -19.60 18.29
N LYS A 61 0.21 -18.30 18.36
CA LYS A 61 -0.97 -17.83 19.09
C LYS A 61 -2.29 -18.23 18.44
N ILE A 62 -2.37 -18.29 17.10
CA ILE A 62 -3.55 -18.74 16.35
C ILE A 62 -4.05 -20.11 16.84
N ALA A 63 -3.15 -21.05 17.15
CA ALA A 63 -3.52 -22.41 17.55
C ALA A 63 -4.38 -22.49 18.84
N THR A 64 -4.37 -21.43 19.65
CA THR A 64 -5.12 -21.33 20.91
C THR A 64 -6.13 -20.18 20.90
N SER A 65 -6.37 -19.56 19.75
CA SER A 65 -7.22 -18.38 19.61
C SER A 65 -8.47 -18.69 18.81
N ARG A 66 -9.56 -18.00 19.13
CA ARG A 66 -10.85 -18.03 18.40
C ARG A 66 -11.23 -16.64 17.90
N ASN A 67 -10.94 -15.60 18.68
CA ASN A 67 -11.30 -14.22 18.38
C ASN A 67 -10.04 -13.35 18.25
N VAL A 68 -9.95 -12.58 17.18
CA VAL A 68 -8.86 -11.62 16.95
C VAL A 68 -9.40 -10.26 16.57
N VAL A 69 -8.80 -9.21 17.12
CA VAL A 69 -9.01 -7.83 16.65
C VAL A 69 -7.84 -7.39 15.76
N ILE A 70 -8.17 -6.78 14.62
CA ILE A 70 -7.21 -6.09 13.76
C ILE A 70 -7.45 -4.59 13.90
N VAL A 71 -6.39 -3.82 14.14
CA VAL A 71 -6.46 -2.36 14.23
C VAL A 71 -5.85 -1.75 12.96
N GLY A 72 -6.68 -1.29 12.04
CA GLY A 72 -6.31 -0.72 10.75
C GLY A 72 -6.82 -1.58 9.57
N GLY A 73 -7.46 -0.91 8.61
CA GLY A 73 -8.08 -1.44 7.40
C GLY A 73 -7.34 -1.12 6.11
N GLY A 74 -6.03 -0.85 6.19
CA GLY A 74 -5.15 -0.79 5.02
C GLY A 74 -4.72 -2.18 4.54
N TYR A 75 -3.80 -2.24 3.56
CA TYR A 75 -3.32 -3.47 2.94
C TYR A 75 -3.00 -4.61 3.93
N ILE A 76 -2.15 -4.32 4.92
CA ILE A 76 -1.73 -5.32 5.92
C ILE A 76 -2.95 -5.82 6.72
N GLY A 77 -3.85 -4.93 7.12
CA GLY A 77 -5.05 -5.29 7.87
C GLY A 77 -5.98 -6.21 7.08
N ILE A 78 -6.17 -5.92 5.80
CA ILE A 78 -6.99 -6.71 4.88
C ILE A 78 -6.37 -8.09 4.58
N GLU A 79 -5.06 -8.17 4.40
CA GLU A 79 -4.37 -9.45 4.24
C GLU A 79 -4.40 -10.30 5.50
N MET A 80 -4.24 -9.67 6.68
CA MET A 80 -4.39 -10.34 7.96
C MET A 80 -5.82 -10.83 8.20
N LEU A 81 -6.84 -10.11 7.72
CA LEU A 81 -8.22 -10.57 7.73
C LEU A 81 -8.37 -11.88 6.94
N GLU A 82 -7.89 -11.95 5.69
CA GLU A 82 -7.89 -13.20 4.90
C GLU A 82 -7.15 -14.31 5.64
N ALA A 83 -5.97 -14.01 6.19
CA ALA A 83 -5.14 -14.99 6.89
C ALA A 83 -5.86 -15.61 8.09
N PHE A 84 -6.48 -14.79 8.94
CA PHE A 84 -7.18 -15.27 10.14
C PHE A 84 -8.49 -15.98 9.83
N VAL A 85 -9.29 -15.46 8.89
CA VAL A 85 -10.54 -16.11 8.46
C VAL A 85 -10.25 -17.51 7.90
N ARG A 86 -9.17 -17.67 7.13
CA ARG A 86 -8.74 -18.99 6.61
C ARG A 86 -8.28 -19.98 7.68
N GLN A 87 -7.84 -19.48 8.83
CA GLN A 87 -7.51 -20.31 9.99
C GLN A 87 -8.73 -20.59 10.88
N GLY A 88 -9.92 -20.11 10.50
CA GLY A 88 -11.17 -20.34 11.22
C GLY A 88 -11.38 -19.43 12.43
N LEU A 89 -10.63 -18.33 12.55
CA LEU A 89 -10.83 -17.33 13.59
C LEU A 89 -11.97 -16.38 13.21
N HIS A 90 -12.67 -15.88 14.22
CA HIS A 90 -13.58 -14.75 14.09
C HIS A 90 -12.79 -13.45 14.20
N VAL A 91 -12.93 -12.57 13.20
CA VAL A 91 -12.13 -11.34 13.09
C VAL A 91 -12.98 -10.09 13.31
N THR A 92 -12.56 -9.19 14.18
CA THR A 92 -13.09 -7.82 14.22
C THR A 92 -12.03 -6.87 13.70
N LEU A 93 -12.24 -6.30 12.52
CA LEU A 93 -11.37 -5.26 11.97
C LEU A 93 -11.91 -3.89 12.36
N ILE A 94 -11.08 -3.07 12.99
CA ILE A 94 -11.42 -1.73 13.45
C ILE A 94 -10.54 -0.73 12.70
N GLU A 95 -11.18 0.14 11.93
CA GLU A 95 -10.59 1.24 11.18
C GLU A 95 -11.09 2.58 11.75
N ARG A 96 -10.14 3.48 12.02
CA ARG A 96 -10.44 4.81 12.54
C ARG A 96 -11.10 5.68 11.49
N ASP A 97 -10.63 5.58 10.26
CA ASP A 97 -11.11 6.38 9.17
C ASP A 97 -12.48 5.87 8.69
N GLU A 98 -13.19 6.67 7.90
CA GLU A 98 -14.55 6.34 7.44
C GLU A 98 -14.59 5.13 6.51
N HIS A 99 -13.50 4.91 5.77
CA HIS A 99 -13.35 3.84 4.80
C HIS A 99 -12.16 2.95 5.17
N ILE A 100 -12.27 1.65 4.86
CA ILE A 100 -11.09 0.80 4.72
C ILE A 100 -10.40 1.12 3.40
N MET A 101 -9.14 0.74 3.23
CA MET A 101 -8.43 0.90 1.96
C MET A 101 -8.47 2.35 1.44
N SER A 102 -8.32 3.34 2.33
CA SER A 102 -8.43 4.80 2.07
C SER A 102 -7.46 5.37 1.03
N ILE A 103 -6.57 4.55 0.48
CA ILE A 103 -5.73 4.85 -0.67
C ILE A 103 -6.52 4.82 -2.00
N PHE A 104 -7.70 4.19 -2.01
CA PHE A 104 -8.63 4.21 -3.14
C PHE A 104 -9.53 5.45 -3.04
N ASP A 105 -10.16 5.83 -4.15
CA ASP A 105 -11.26 6.79 -4.05
C ASP A 105 -12.38 6.21 -3.18
N TYR A 106 -13.09 7.07 -2.44
CA TYR A 106 -14.11 6.65 -1.47
C TYR A 106 -15.19 5.76 -2.10
N ASP A 107 -15.62 6.05 -3.33
CA ASP A 107 -16.61 5.24 -4.03
C ASP A 107 -16.11 3.83 -4.40
N MET A 108 -14.80 3.65 -4.52
CA MET A 108 -14.16 2.35 -4.74
C MET A 108 -13.87 1.66 -3.42
N ALA A 109 -13.50 2.40 -2.37
CA ALA A 109 -13.32 1.87 -1.01
C ALA A 109 -14.64 1.32 -0.43
N ASP A 110 -15.76 2.01 -0.67
CA ASP A 110 -17.10 1.53 -0.30
C ASP A 110 -17.46 0.24 -1.03
N LEU A 111 -17.16 0.18 -2.33
CA LEU A 111 -17.35 -1.03 -3.13
C LEU A 111 -16.52 -2.21 -2.59
N ILE A 112 -15.29 -1.97 -2.14
CA ILE A 112 -14.45 -3.01 -1.51
C ILE A 112 -15.14 -3.53 -0.25
N LYS A 113 -15.58 -2.63 0.64
CA LYS A 113 -16.28 -3.01 1.87
C LYS A 113 -17.56 -3.78 1.57
N GLU A 114 -18.37 -3.32 0.63
CA GLU A 114 -19.59 -3.99 0.20
C GLU A 114 -19.31 -5.41 -0.32
N GLN A 115 -18.32 -5.58 -1.20
CA GLN A 115 -17.98 -6.89 -1.76
C GLN A 115 -17.39 -7.84 -0.71
N LEU A 116 -16.57 -7.34 0.23
CA LEU A 116 -16.10 -8.16 1.35
C LEU A 116 -17.25 -8.61 2.25
N MET A 117 -18.18 -7.71 2.57
CA MET A 117 -19.34 -8.04 3.39
C MET A 117 -20.31 -9.00 2.68
N SER A 118 -20.42 -8.97 1.35
CA SER A 118 -21.30 -9.88 0.61
C SER A 118 -20.78 -11.33 0.55
N ILE A 119 -19.46 -11.52 0.63
CA ILE A 119 -18.82 -12.85 0.72
C ILE A 119 -18.57 -13.29 2.17
N ASN A 120 -18.92 -12.44 3.14
CA ASN A 120 -18.76 -12.73 4.56
C ASN A 120 -19.87 -13.69 5.05
N ASN A 121 -19.48 -14.91 5.41
CA ASN A 121 -20.39 -15.91 5.98
C ASN A 121 -20.47 -15.80 7.52
N GLY A 122 -20.45 -14.58 8.06
CA GLY A 122 -20.45 -14.32 9.51
C GLY A 122 -19.11 -14.60 10.20
N GLN A 123 -18.01 -14.57 9.47
CA GLN A 123 -16.66 -14.88 9.98
C GLN A 123 -15.90 -13.64 10.45
N PHE A 124 -16.33 -12.44 10.02
CA PHE A 124 -15.71 -11.20 10.44
C PHE A 124 -16.68 -10.03 10.51
N GLU A 125 -16.26 -8.96 11.19
CA GLU A 125 -16.93 -7.67 11.22
C GLU A 125 -15.91 -6.57 10.87
N ILE A 126 -16.36 -5.54 10.15
CA ILE A 126 -15.55 -4.36 9.80
C ILE A 126 -16.23 -3.12 10.37
N LEU A 127 -15.60 -2.54 11.38
CA LEU A 127 -16.02 -1.29 12.03
C LEU A 127 -15.16 -0.15 11.50
N THR A 128 -15.76 0.78 10.76
CA THR A 128 -15.11 2.03 10.33
C THR A 128 -15.55 3.19 11.23
N SER A 129 -14.86 4.32 11.17
CA SER A 129 -15.08 5.46 12.06
C SER A 129 -15.00 5.09 13.56
N GLU A 130 -14.18 4.09 13.89
CA GLU A 130 -14.05 3.57 15.24
C GLU A 130 -12.58 3.44 15.65
N THR A 131 -12.28 3.76 16.91
CA THR A 131 -10.90 3.69 17.41
C THR A 131 -10.79 2.70 18.54
N VAL A 132 -9.67 1.99 18.62
CA VAL A 132 -9.31 1.26 19.84
C VAL A 132 -8.70 2.25 20.83
N THR A 133 -9.21 2.28 22.06
CA THR A 133 -8.72 3.18 23.12
C THR A 133 -7.94 2.44 24.19
N GLU A 134 -8.30 1.18 24.46
CA GLU A 134 -7.66 0.35 25.48
C GLU A 134 -7.66 -1.13 25.10
N PHE A 135 -6.52 -1.80 25.31
CA PHE A 135 -6.47 -3.25 25.44
C PHE A 135 -6.66 -3.65 26.91
N VAL A 136 -7.58 -4.58 27.15
CA VAL A 136 -7.87 -5.15 28.46
C VAL A 136 -7.17 -6.48 28.57
N GLY A 137 -6.50 -6.73 29.69
CA GLY A 137 -5.77 -7.96 29.91
C GLY A 137 -4.97 -7.94 31.21
N ASP A 138 -4.21 -9.01 31.42
CA ASP A 138 -3.31 -9.18 32.54
C ASP A 138 -1.96 -9.76 32.08
N ASN A 139 -1.19 -10.38 32.97
CA ASN A 139 0.10 -10.98 32.64
C ASN A 139 0.02 -12.09 31.58
N ASN A 140 -1.14 -12.72 31.40
CA ASN A 140 -1.40 -13.75 30.39
C ASN A 140 -1.68 -13.15 29.00
N GLY A 141 -1.86 -11.83 28.91
CA GLY A 141 -2.05 -11.09 27.68
C GLY A 141 -3.43 -10.45 27.54
N VAL A 142 -3.68 -9.89 26.36
CA VAL A 142 -4.96 -9.29 26.01
C VAL A 142 -6.07 -10.33 26.05
N ASN A 143 -7.20 -9.97 26.68
CA ASN A 143 -8.44 -10.75 26.71
C ASN A 143 -9.65 -9.92 26.23
N GLY A 144 -9.46 -8.64 25.96
CA GLY A 144 -10.51 -7.77 25.43
C GLY A 144 -9.99 -6.45 24.89
N VAL A 145 -10.85 -5.74 24.18
CA VAL A 145 -10.57 -4.42 23.63
C VAL A 145 -11.75 -3.49 23.89
N ILE A 146 -11.45 -2.23 24.24
CA ILE A 146 -12.43 -1.15 24.39
C ILE A 146 -12.22 -0.16 23.26
N THR A 147 -13.33 0.27 22.67
CA THR A 147 -13.35 1.22 21.56
C THR A 147 -13.71 2.63 21.99
N GLY A 148 -13.58 3.61 21.10
CA GLY A 148 -13.92 5.01 21.34
C GLY A 148 -15.41 5.22 21.62
N SER A 149 -16.27 4.41 21.00
CA SER A 149 -17.72 4.41 21.32
C SER A 149 -18.08 3.69 22.63
N GLY A 150 -17.10 3.08 23.31
CA GLY A 150 -17.32 2.32 24.54
C GLY A 150 -17.74 0.87 24.33
N LYS A 151 -17.82 0.37 23.08
CA LYS A 151 -18.02 -1.06 22.82
C LYS A 151 -16.84 -1.86 23.35
N ARG A 152 -17.13 -3.05 23.87
CA ARG A 152 -16.15 -4.03 24.34
C ARG A 152 -16.25 -5.30 23.50
N PHE A 153 -15.12 -5.80 23.05
CA PHE A 153 -15.00 -7.10 22.37
C PHE A 153 -14.09 -8.00 23.19
N GLU A 154 -14.44 -9.28 23.33
CA GLU A 154 -13.57 -10.30 23.89
C GLU A 154 -12.66 -10.84 22.78
N VAL A 155 -11.36 -10.89 23.04
CA VAL A 155 -10.35 -11.29 22.04
C VAL A 155 -9.27 -12.12 22.69
N ASP A 156 -8.69 -13.04 21.95
CA ASP A 156 -7.55 -13.85 22.42
C ASP A 156 -6.20 -13.23 22.00
N MET A 157 -6.23 -12.38 20.98
CA MET A 157 -5.08 -11.66 20.44
C MET A 157 -5.51 -10.40 19.67
N ALA A 158 -4.57 -9.48 19.50
CA ALA A 158 -4.73 -8.28 18.69
C ALA A 158 -3.57 -8.13 17.71
N VAL A 159 -3.85 -7.58 16.53
CA VAL A 159 -2.79 -7.22 15.56
C VAL A 159 -2.95 -5.76 15.14
N ILE A 160 -1.88 -4.99 15.32
CA ILE A 160 -1.83 -3.58 14.95
C ILE A 160 -1.32 -3.46 13.51
N CYS A 161 -2.21 -3.00 12.64
CA CYS A 161 -2.01 -2.76 11.21
C CYS A 161 -2.27 -1.28 10.85
N ALA A 162 -1.96 -0.36 11.76
CA ALA A 162 -2.28 1.07 11.67
C ALA A 162 -1.30 1.88 10.79
N GLY A 163 -0.65 1.23 9.83
CA GLY A 163 0.39 1.82 8.98
C GLY A 163 1.81 1.67 9.55
N VAL A 164 2.75 2.35 8.90
CA VAL A 164 4.19 2.28 9.20
C VAL A 164 4.79 3.69 9.25
N THR A 165 5.99 3.83 9.81
CA THR A 165 6.78 5.07 9.80
C THR A 165 8.20 4.82 9.26
N PRO A 166 8.80 5.76 8.50
CA PRO A 166 10.16 5.63 8.00
C PRO A 166 11.19 5.45 9.14
N ASN A 167 12.14 4.52 8.99
CA ASN A 167 13.25 4.35 9.94
C ASN A 167 14.39 5.32 9.63
N VAL A 168 14.26 6.55 10.12
CA VAL A 168 15.15 7.67 9.77
C VAL A 168 16.05 8.11 10.92
N ASP A 169 16.00 7.46 12.08
CA ASP A 169 16.73 7.90 13.28
C ASP A 169 18.25 8.01 13.01
N VAL A 170 18.84 7.01 12.35
CA VAL A 170 20.27 7.02 11.95
C VAL A 170 20.59 8.16 10.98
N ALA A 171 19.64 8.51 10.11
CA ALA A 171 19.82 9.61 9.16
C ALA A 171 19.76 10.97 9.87
N ILE A 172 18.80 11.16 10.77
CA ILE A 172 18.68 12.36 11.62
C ILE A 172 19.98 12.55 12.43
N ASP A 173 20.44 11.51 13.13
CA ASP A 173 21.65 11.55 13.94
C ASP A 173 22.91 11.87 13.11
N ALA A 174 22.91 11.49 11.83
CA ALA A 174 23.98 11.78 10.88
C ALA A 174 23.89 13.18 10.24
N GLY A 175 22.83 13.95 10.48
CA GLY A 175 22.59 15.24 9.83
C GLY A 175 22.11 15.13 8.37
N ILE A 176 21.55 13.97 7.99
CA ILE A 176 20.97 13.75 6.67
C ILE A 176 19.58 14.39 6.60
N GLN A 177 19.32 15.10 5.51
CA GLN A 177 18.09 15.84 5.31
C GLN A 177 16.90 14.91 5.07
N LEU A 178 15.79 15.19 5.75
CA LEU A 178 14.49 14.58 5.48
C LEU A 178 13.70 15.43 4.49
N GLY A 179 12.87 14.77 3.68
CA GLY A 179 11.91 15.41 2.80
C GLY A 179 10.61 15.80 3.52
N SER A 180 9.67 16.37 2.77
CA SER A 180 8.34 16.78 3.27
C SER A 180 7.50 15.60 3.77
N THR A 181 7.80 14.38 3.35
CA THR A 181 7.11 13.16 3.84
C THR A 181 7.64 12.66 5.18
N GLY A 182 8.73 13.24 5.69
CA GLY A 182 9.44 12.75 6.89
C GLY A 182 10.37 11.56 6.62
N ALA A 183 10.47 11.08 5.38
CA ALA A 183 11.46 10.10 4.95
C ALA A 183 12.75 10.79 4.44
N ILE A 184 13.84 10.03 4.28
CA ILE A 184 15.13 10.58 3.82
C ILE A 184 14.98 11.18 2.42
N SER A 185 15.42 12.42 2.24
CA SER A 185 15.43 13.05 0.93
C SER A 185 16.61 12.53 0.11
N VAL A 186 16.33 12.13 -1.13
CA VAL A 186 17.35 11.65 -2.06
C VAL A 186 17.21 12.27 -3.45
N THR A 187 18.31 12.32 -4.18
CA THR A 187 18.31 12.64 -5.62
C THR A 187 17.80 11.43 -6.44
N PRO A 188 17.51 11.58 -7.75
CA PRO A 188 17.19 10.42 -8.61
C PRO A 188 18.27 9.34 -8.66
N LYS A 189 19.51 9.64 -8.26
CA LYS A 189 20.61 8.69 -8.12
C LYS A 189 20.65 7.99 -6.75
N MET A 190 19.64 8.22 -5.92
CA MET A 190 19.53 7.73 -4.54
C MET A 190 20.58 8.32 -3.59
N GLU A 191 21.20 9.45 -3.95
CA GLU A 191 22.19 10.15 -3.13
C GLU A 191 21.50 10.98 -2.06
N THR A 192 22.03 10.98 -0.83
CA THR A 192 21.62 11.92 0.22
C THR A 192 22.31 13.28 0.03
N ASN A 193 22.06 14.24 0.92
CA ASN A 193 22.79 15.51 0.95
C ASN A 193 24.26 15.36 1.40
N ILE A 194 24.66 14.20 1.91
CA ILE A 194 26.03 13.93 2.36
C ILE A 194 26.75 13.10 1.30
N PRO A 195 27.94 13.52 0.81
CA PRO A 195 28.72 12.75 -0.14
C PRO A 195 28.97 11.32 0.33
N ASP A 196 28.96 10.39 -0.63
CA ASP A 196 29.22 8.96 -0.41
C ASP A 196 28.17 8.21 0.43
N ILE A 197 27.08 8.87 0.82
CA ILE A 197 25.95 8.23 1.50
C ILE A 197 24.72 8.25 0.59
N TYR A 198 24.19 7.06 0.35
CA TYR A 198 22.98 6.80 -0.42
C TYR A 198 21.89 6.25 0.50
N ALA A 199 20.63 6.30 0.08
CA ALA A 199 19.53 5.67 0.80
C ALA A 199 18.50 5.08 -0.18
N CYS A 200 17.80 4.02 0.23
CA CYS A 200 16.78 3.36 -0.59
C CYS A 200 15.73 2.61 0.24
N GLY A 201 14.61 2.26 -0.38
CA GLY A 201 13.50 1.52 0.22
C GLY A 201 12.67 2.37 1.17
N ASP A 202 11.86 1.74 2.03
CA ASP A 202 10.84 2.42 2.84
C ASP A 202 11.37 3.55 3.77
N CYS A 203 12.68 3.75 3.88
CA CYS A 203 13.27 4.87 4.62
C CYS A 203 13.43 6.16 3.79
N VAL A 204 13.19 6.14 2.47
CA VAL A 204 13.36 7.30 1.58
C VAL A 204 12.05 7.90 1.10
N GLN A 205 12.08 9.18 0.79
CA GLN A 205 11.03 9.87 0.07
C GLN A 205 11.15 9.59 -1.43
N GLU A 206 10.01 9.32 -2.07
CA GLU A 206 9.89 9.09 -3.51
C GLU A 206 9.25 10.31 -4.20
N TYR A 207 9.10 10.25 -5.51
CA TYR A 207 8.32 11.21 -6.29
C TYR A 207 7.30 10.49 -7.14
N ASN A 208 6.05 10.97 -7.14
CA ASN A 208 5.03 10.42 -8.01
C ASN A 208 5.27 10.86 -9.46
N ILE A 209 5.27 9.92 -10.41
CA ILE A 209 5.58 10.18 -11.81
C ILE A 209 4.53 11.07 -12.49
N VAL A 210 3.26 10.97 -12.08
CA VAL A 210 2.14 11.72 -12.67
C VAL A 210 2.13 13.14 -12.14
N SER A 211 2.04 13.32 -10.82
CA SER A 211 1.92 14.63 -10.17
C SER A 211 3.25 15.36 -9.99
N LYS A 212 4.39 14.65 -10.06
CA LYS A 212 5.73 15.16 -9.73
C LYS A 212 5.92 15.60 -8.29
N MET A 213 4.94 15.34 -7.43
CA MET A 213 4.99 15.70 -6.02
C MET A 213 5.79 14.66 -5.24
N PRO A 214 6.49 15.08 -4.17
CA PRO A 214 7.00 14.19 -3.13
C PRO A 214 5.93 13.23 -2.64
N THR A 215 6.26 11.95 -2.50
CA THR A 215 5.38 10.91 -1.95
C THR A 215 6.17 9.90 -1.14
N TRP A 216 5.46 9.05 -0.40
CA TRP A 216 6.06 7.95 0.35
C TRP A 216 5.18 6.72 0.23
N MET A 217 5.60 5.76 -0.61
CA MET A 217 4.86 4.54 -0.89
C MET A 217 5.73 3.33 -0.54
N PRO A 218 5.71 2.86 0.73
CA PRO A 218 6.57 1.77 1.20
C PRO A 218 6.17 0.42 0.59
N LEU A 219 6.65 0.18 -0.63
CA LEU A 219 6.36 -0.99 -1.45
C LEU A 219 7.66 -1.71 -1.81
N GLY A 220 7.69 -3.04 -1.61
CA GLY A 220 8.88 -3.84 -1.87
C GLY A 220 9.38 -3.77 -3.33
N SER A 221 8.47 -3.55 -4.28
CA SER A 221 8.80 -3.37 -5.70
C SER A 221 9.62 -2.09 -5.95
N ASN A 222 9.33 -1.00 -5.24
CA ASN A 222 10.08 0.24 -5.31
C ASN A 222 11.45 0.06 -4.66
N ALA A 223 11.47 -0.49 -3.44
CA ALA A 223 12.70 -0.72 -2.68
C ALA A 223 13.75 -1.52 -3.46
N ASN A 224 13.35 -2.52 -4.25
CA ASN A 224 14.27 -3.28 -5.09
C ASN A 224 14.88 -2.44 -6.24
N LYS A 225 14.07 -1.60 -6.90
CA LYS A 225 14.54 -0.73 -7.99
C LYS A 225 15.46 0.37 -7.46
N GLU A 226 15.09 0.96 -6.32
CA GLU A 226 15.90 1.96 -5.64
C GLU A 226 17.22 1.39 -5.13
N GLY A 227 17.19 0.20 -4.52
CA GLY A 227 18.41 -0.48 -4.05
C GLY A 227 19.38 -0.76 -5.20
N ARG A 228 18.87 -1.17 -6.37
CA ARG A 228 19.68 -1.29 -7.59
C ARG A 228 20.30 0.06 -7.99
N ALA A 229 19.50 1.12 -8.08
CA ALA A 229 19.99 2.43 -8.44
C ALA A 229 21.04 2.95 -7.45
N ALA A 230 20.82 2.80 -6.14
CA ALA A 230 21.77 3.18 -5.10
C ALA A 230 23.09 2.42 -5.25
N ALA A 231 23.04 1.09 -5.44
CA ALA A 231 24.22 0.26 -5.62
C ALA A 231 25.01 0.63 -6.89
N MET A 232 24.31 0.85 -8.01
CA MET A 232 24.93 1.25 -9.28
C MET A 232 25.69 2.57 -9.14
N ASN A 233 25.04 3.59 -8.56
CA ASN A 233 25.68 4.89 -8.38
C ASN A 233 26.81 4.86 -7.35
N ALA A 234 26.67 4.10 -6.25
CA ALA A 234 27.74 3.91 -5.28
C ALA A 234 29.01 3.30 -5.93
N CYS A 235 28.83 2.41 -6.91
CA CYS A 235 29.90 1.80 -7.70
C CYS A 235 30.39 2.67 -8.88
N GLY A 236 29.86 3.88 -9.07
CA GLY A 236 30.26 4.79 -10.16
C GLY A 236 29.58 4.53 -11.51
N PHE A 237 28.53 3.69 -11.55
CA PHE A 237 27.71 3.48 -12.74
C PHE A 237 26.43 4.33 -12.66
N PRO A 238 26.28 5.35 -13.53
CA PRO A 238 25.12 6.25 -13.44
C PRO A 238 23.80 5.53 -13.68
N GLU A 239 22.89 5.62 -12.72
CA GLU A 239 21.53 5.10 -12.84
C GLU A 239 20.53 6.04 -12.17
N ASN A 240 19.38 6.30 -12.81
CA ASN A 240 18.34 7.15 -12.25
C ASN A 240 17.08 6.35 -11.95
N PHE A 241 16.59 6.43 -10.73
CA PHE A 241 15.23 6.04 -10.37
C PHE A 241 14.27 7.18 -10.73
N GLN A 242 13.27 6.87 -11.56
CA GLN A 242 12.37 7.88 -12.16
C GLN A 242 11.19 8.29 -11.25
N GLY A 243 11.07 7.65 -10.09
CA GLY A 243 9.93 7.78 -9.19
C GLY A 243 8.94 6.62 -9.34
N VAL A 244 7.74 6.81 -8.80
CA VAL A 244 6.74 5.77 -8.60
C VAL A 244 5.38 6.18 -9.16
N LEU A 245 4.56 5.19 -9.54
CA LEU A 245 3.16 5.42 -9.89
C LEU A 245 2.20 5.16 -8.74
N GLY A 246 2.63 4.52 -7.66
CA GLY A 246 1.71 3.97 -6.66
C GLY A 246 0.95 2.75 -7.15
N SER A 247 1.52 1.98 -8.08
CA SER A 247 0.93 0.72 -8.54
C SER A 247 0.99 -0.31 -7.42
N ALA A 248 -0.17 -0.81 -6.99
CA ALA A 248 -0.29 -1.78 -5.92
C ALA A 248 -1.49 -2.71 -6.13
N VAL A 249 -1.41 -3.88 -5.51
CA VAL A 249 -2.46 -4.89 -5.53
C VAL A 249 -2.45 -5.66 -4.21
N THR A 250 -3.64 -5.99 -3.72
CA THR A 250 -3.83 -6.97 -2.65
C THR A 250 -5.05 -7.84 -2.96
N ARG A 251 -5.22 -8.90 -2.16
CA ARG A 251 -6.37 -9.79 -2.24
C ARG A 251 -6.91 -10.08 -0.85
N CYS A 252 -8.23 -10.18 -0.75
CA CYS A 252 -8.89 -10.72 0.43
C CYS A 252 -10.06 -11.63 0.04
N LEU A 253 -10.01 -12.90 0.43
CA LEU A 253 -11.06 -13.90 0.22
C LEU A 253 -11.49 -14.03 -1.26
N GLY A 254 -10.53 -13.90 -2.18
CA GLY A 254 -10.78 -13.96 -3.62
C GLY A 254 -11.10 -12.61 -4.26
N LEU A 255 -11.38 -11.56 -3.48
CA LEU A 255 -11.54 -10.20 -3.98
C LEU A 255 -10.17 -9.58 -4.26
N THR A 256 -9.91 -9.20 -5.51
CA THR A 256 -8.72 -8.45 -5.93
C THR A 256 -8.98 -6.95 -5.81
N MET A 257 -8.03 -6.21 -5.26
CA MET A 257 -8.05 -4.76 -5.12
C MET A 257 -6.75 -4.19 -5.67
N SER A 258 -6.80 -3.42 -6.75
CA SER A 258 -5.62 -2.91 -7.44
C SER A 258 -5.76 -1.44 -7.83
N ILE A 259 -4.67 -0.69 -7.75
CA ILE A 259 -4.62 0.74 -8.04
C ILE A 259 -3.30 1.09 -8.75
N THR A 260 -3.32 2.14 -9.57
CA THR A 260 -2.11 2.79 -10.10
C THR A 260 -2.39 4.26 -10.39
N GLY A 261 -1.38 5.12 -10.26
CA GLY A 261 -1.51 6.55 -10.52
C GLY A 261 -2.19 7.30 -9.37
N LEU A 262 -2.92 8.35 -9.70
CA LEU A 262 -3.57 9.24 -8.74
C LEU A 262 -5.04 8.85 -8.51
N THR A 263 -5.50 9.07 -7.28
CA THR A 263 -6.92 9.22 -6.93
C THR A 263 -7.47 10.57 -7.43
N GLU A 264 -8.79 10.76 -7.40
CA GLU A 264 -9.40 12.05 -7.75
C GLU A 264 -8.92 13.17 -6.82
N ILE A 265 -8.84 12.90 -5.51
CA ILE A 265 -8.37 13.85 -4.49
C ILE A 265 -6.92 14.24 -4.75
N GLU A 266 -6.04 13.27 -5.01
CA GLU A 266 -4.62 13.55 -5.32
C GLU A 266 -4.45 14.30 -6.64
N ALA A 267 -5.28 13.99 -7.65
CA ALA A 267 -5.24 14.70 -8.92
C ALA A 267 -5.64 16.17 -8.78
N VAL A 268 -6.71 16.48 -8.03
CA VAL A 268 -7.10 17.86 -7.71
C VAL A 268 -5.98 18.56 -6.94
N ALA A 269 -5.41 17.92 -5.92
CA ALA A 269 -4.32 18.49 -5.13
C ALA A 269 -3.06 18.76 -5.96
N ALA A 270 -2.84 17.98 -7.02
CA ALA A 270 -1.76 18.18 -7.99
C ALA A 270 -2.07 19.23 -9.07
N GLY A 271 -3.26 19.86 -9.04
CA GLY A 271 -3.66 20.92 -9.96
C GLY A 271 -4.27 20.46 -11.28
N PHE A 272 -4.68 19.19 -11.38
CA PHE A 272 -5.44 18.70 -12.53
C PHE A 272 -6.94 19.01 -12.39
N GLU A 273 -7.67 18.92 -13.50
CA GLU A 273 -9.13 18.90 -13.51
C GLU A 273 -9.61 17.48 -13.81
N PRO A 274 -9.63 16.57 -12.82
CA PRO A 274 -9.93 15.18 -13.07
C PRO A 274 -11.36 14.95 -13.57
N VAL A 275 -11.49 14.08 -14.57
CA VAL A 275 -12.74 13.41 -14.94
C VAL A 275 -12.54 11.90 -14.86
N SER A 276 -13.56 11.17 -14.44
CA SER A 276 -13.49 9.72 -14.27
C SER A 276 -14.62 8.98 -14.97
N ALA A 277 -14.38 7.71 -15.28
CA ALA A 277 -15.39 6.78 -15.76
C ALA A 277 -15.27 5.46 -14.99
N LYS A 278 -16.42 4.89 -14.60
CA LYS A 278 -16.51 3.63 -13.89
C LYS A 278 -17.36 2.64 -14.68
N VAL A 279 -16.88 1.40 -14.79
CA VAL A 279 -17.62 0.29 -15.43
C VAL A 279 -17.52 -0.97 -14.59
N THR A 280 -18.59 -1.77 -14.57
CA THR A 280 -18.59 -3.12 -14.03
C THR A 280 -18.95 -4.09 -15.14
N LYS A 281 -18.04 -5.00 -15.46
CA LYS A 281 -18.22 -6.02 -16.51
C LYS A 281 -17.52 -7.32 -16.12
N TYR A 282 -17.87 -8.41 -16.80
CA TYR A 282 -17.12 -9.65 -16.69
C TYR A 282 -15.66 -9.46 -17.16
N ASP A 283 -14.73 -10.05 -16.43
CA ASP A 283 -13.31 -10.11 -16.75
C ASP A 283 -13.01 -11.05 -17.93
N LYS A 284 -13.91 -12.01 -18.19
CA LYS A 284 -13.92 -13.02 -19.25
C LYS A 284 -15.26 -13.00 -19.99
N VAL A 285 -15.44 -13.83 -21.03
CA VAL A 285 -16.79 -14.02 -21.60
C VAL A 285 -17.68 -14.78 -20.62
N GLY A 286 -18.97 -14.42 -20.54
CA GLY A 286 -19.88 -14.91 -19.49
C GLY A 286 -20.20 -16.41 -19.51
N TYR A 287 -19.83 -17.15 -20.56
CA TYR A 287 -19.95 -18.61 -20.60
C TYR A 287 -18.72 -19.34 -20.02
N MET A 288 -17.67 -18.62 -19.60
CA MET A 288 -16.57 -19.21 -18.85
C MET A 288 -16.98 -19.50 -17.41
N PRO A 289 -16.60 -20.66 -16.84
CA PRO A 289 -17.02 -21.08 -15.50
C PRO A 289 -16.46 -20.18 -14.38
N ASP A 290 -15.35 -19.49 -14.63
CA ASP A 290 -14.64 -18.60 -13.71
C ASP A 290 -14.73 -17.13 -14.13
N ALA A 291 -15.72 -16.77 -14.95
CA ALA A 291 -16.03 -15.39 -15.27
C ALA A 291 -16.54 -14.66 -14.03
N ASN A 292 -15.90 -13.55 -13.69
CA ASN A 292 -16.23 -12.74 -12.52
C ASN A 292 -16.39 -11.28 -12.91
N ASN A 293 -17.21 -10.54 -12.15
CA ASN A 293 -17.29 -9.10 -12.35
C ASN A 293 -16.02 -8.43 -11.81
N ILE A 294 -15.52 -7.48 -12.60
CA ILE A 294 -14.55 -6.48 -12.19
C ILE A 294 -15.14 -5.10 -12.40
N THR A 295 -14.94 -4.23 -11.41
CA THR A 295 -15.24 -2.81 -11.49
C THR A 295 -13.94 -2.05 -11.71
N LEU A 296 -13.89 -1.27 -12.78
CA LEU A 296 -12.74 -0.45 -13.14
C LEU A 296 -13.14 1.02 -13.12
N LYS A 297 -12.31 1.86 -12.49
CA LYS A 297 -12.42 3.31 -12.50
C LYS A 297 -11.17 3.89 -13.14
N LEU A 298 -11.31 4.64 -14.22
CA LEU A 298 -10.20 5.33 -14.90
C LEU A 298 -10.33 6.83 -14.70
N LEU A 299 -9.19 7.51 -14.58
CA LEU A 299 -9.06 8.94 -14.33
C LEU A 299 -8.21 9.60 -15.41
N ALA A 300 -8.66 10.75 -15.90
CA ALA A 300 -7.91 11.59 -16.84
C ALA A 300 -8.07 13.07 -16.51
N ASP A 301 -7.11 13.88 -16.96
CA ASP A 301 -7.22 15.33 -16.92
C ASP A 301 -8.19 15.81 -18.02
N LYS A 302 -9.22 16.57 -17.64
CA LYS A 302 -10.27 17.03 -18.55
C LYS A 302 -9.73 17.85 -19.73
N LYS A 303 -8.73 18.69 -19.47
CA LYS A 303 -8.16 19.64 -20.43
C LYS A 303 -7.24 18.95 -21.43
N SER A 304 -6.26 18.19 -20.94
CA SER A 304 -5.25 17.56 -21.79
C SER A 304 -5.62 16.17 -22.29
N GLY A 305 -6.61 15.52 -21.67
CA GLY A 305 -6.92 14.11 -21.92
C GLY A 305 -5.88 13.13 -21.41
N ARG A 306 -4.85 13.60 -20.71
CA ARG A 306 -3.80 12.73 -20.15
C ARG A 306 -4.38 11.80 -19.09
N LEU A 307 -4.06 10.52 -19.16
CA LEU A 307 -4.40 9.55 -18.11
C LEU A 307 -3.65 9.91 -16.81
N LEU A 308 -4.37 9.85 -15.68
CA LEU A 308 -3.86 10.23 -14.36
C LEU A 308 -3.80 9.05 -13.39
N GLY A 309 -4.75 8.11 -13.48
CA GLY A 309 -4.86 6.99 -12.55
C GLY A 309 -5.91 5.99 -12.95
N ALA A 310 -5.88 4.83 -12.29
CA ALA A 310 -6.88 3.79 -12.43
C ALA A 310 -6.99 2.93 -11.17
N GLN A 311 -8.19 2.42 -10.90
CA GLN A 311 -8.51 1.53 -9.80
C GLN A 311 -9.35 0.36 -10.31
N GLY A 312 -9.15 -0.82 -9.73
CA GLY A 312 -9.79 -2.06 -10.14
C GLY A 312 -10.13 -2.94 -8.94
N VAL A 313 -11.39 -3.37 -8.84
CA VAL A 313 -11.91 -4.18 -7.74
C VAL A 313 -12.79 -5.30 -8.28
N GLY A 314 -12.58 -6.54 -7.85
CA GLY A 314 -13.46 -7.67 -8.19
C GLY A 314 -12.80 -9.03 -8.02
N ALA A 315 -13.59 -10.10 -8.07
CA ALA A 315 -13.09 -11.48 -7.92
C ALA A 315 -12.42 -12.05 -9.18
N GLY A 316 -12.30 -11.25 -10.24
CA GLY A 316 -11.62 -11.60 -11.48
C GLY A 316 -10.26 -10.91 -11.63
N ASP A 317 -9.76 -10.90 -12.87
CA ASP A 317 -8.46 -10.35 -13.26
C ASP A 317 -8.44 -8.80 -13.31
N ALA A 318 -8.71 -8.13 -12.18
CA ALA A 318 -8.69 -6.67 -12.06
C ALA A 318 -7.26 -6.10 -12.14
N ASP A 319 -6.31 -6.75 -11.45
CA ASP A 319 -4.88 -6.38 -11.42
C ASP A 319 -4.24 -6.38 -12.81
N LYS A 320 -4.59 -7.37 -13.65
CA LYS A 320 -4.16 -7.45 -15.05
C LYS A 320 -4.49 -6.15 -15.81
N ARG A 321 -5.67 -5.59 -15.60
CA ARG A 321 -6.11 -4.35 -16.25
C ARG A 321 -5.38 -3.13 -15.70
N ILE A 322 -5.14 -3.10 -14.38
CA ILE A 322 -4.40 -2.01 -13.74
C ILE A 322 -2.94 -1.99 -14.19
N ASN A 323 -2.30 -3.15 -14.39
CA ASN A 323 -0.93 -3.22 -14.91
C ASN A 323 -0.80 -2.65 -16.34
N THR A 324 -1.82 -2.84 -17.19
CA THR A 324 -1.88 -2.19 -18.51
C THR A 324 -1.91 -0.66 -18.36
N LEU A 325 -2.69 -0.14 -17.41
CA LEU A 325 -2.75 1.31 -17.15
C LEU A 325 -1.47 1.85 -16.54
N ALA A 326 -0.78 1.08 -15.70
CA ALA A 326 0.52 1.49 -15.18
C ALA A 326 1.48 1.83 -16.34
N THR A 327 1.54 0.97 -17.36
CA THR A 327 2.36 1.21 -18.56
C THR A 327 1.90 2.46 -19.33
N ALA A 328 0.58 2.65 -19.50
CA ALA A 328 0.03 3.83 -20.16
C ALA A 328 0.37 5.15 -19.42
N LEU A 329 0.32 5.13 -18.08
CA LEU A 329 0.71 6.28 -17.25
C LEU A 329 2.21 6.60 -17.34
N LEU A 330 3.06 5.57 -17.36
CA LEU A 330 4.50 5.70 -17.60
C LEU A 330 4.79 6.34 -18.96
N ALA A 331 4.07 5.92 -20.00
CA ALA A 331 4.14 6.48 -21.34
C ALA A 331 3.43 7.84 -21.49
N LYS A 332 2.73 8.31 -20.45
CA LYS A 332 1.95 9.56 -20.42
C LYS A 332 0.87 9.63 -21.50
N LEU A 333 0.27 8.49 -21.83
CA LEU A 333 -0.75 8.42 -22.89
C LEU A 333 -1.97 9.27 -22.54
N THR A 334 -2.61 9.81 -23.58
CA THR A 334 -3.96 10.35 -23.49
C THR A 334 -5.00 9.21 -23.51
N VAL A 335 -6.24 9.53 -23.12
CA VAL A 335 -7.36 8.58 -23.23
C VAL A 335 -7.58 8.17 -24.68
N GLU A 336 -7.45 9.10 -25.63
CA GLU A 336 -7.61 8.84 -27.07
C GLU A 336 -6.55 7.86 -27.58
N GLU A 337 -5.28 8.07 -27.23
CA GLU A 337 -4.20 7.13 -27.57
C GLU A 337 -4.45 5.76 -26.93
N PHE A 338 -4.92 5.75 -25.68
CA PHE A 338 -5.16 4.52 -24.93
C PHE A 338 -6.30 3.66 -25.50
N VAL A 339 -7.37 4.28 -26.03
CA VAL A 339 -8.51 3.57 -26.65
C VAL A 339 -8.08 2.73 -27.86
N ASN A 340 -6.97 3.10 -28.52
CA ASN A 340 -6.42 2.39 -29.66
C ASN A 340 -5.54 1.17 -29.30
N ASN A 341 -5.42 0.80 -28.02
CA ASN A 341 -4.66 -0.38 -27.61
C ASN A 341 -5.20 -1.68 -28.20
N ASP A 342 -4.30 -2.47 -28.78
CA ASP A 342 -4.56 -3.84 -29.25
C ASP A 342 -4.33 -4.84 -28.10
N LEU A 343 -5.36 -5.05 -27.27
CA LEU A 343 -5.30 -5.93 -26.11
C LEU A 343 -5.54 -7.39 -26.49
N THR A 344 -4.75 -8.30 -25.92
CA THR A 344 -4.85 -9.73 -26.18
C THR A 344 -6.24 -10.29 -25.80
N TYR A 345 -6.81 -11.11 -26.68
CA TYR A 345 -8.12 -11.73 -26.49
C TYR A 345 -8.11 -13.23 -26.77
N ALA A 346 -8.70 -13.98 -25.85
CA ALA A 346 -9.38 -15.25 -26.10
C ALA A 346 -10.45 -15.45 -25.01
N PRO A 347 -11.52 -16.25 -25.25
CA PRO A 347 -12.62 -16.45 -24.31
C PRO A 347 -12.23 -16.66 -22.83
N PRO A 348 -11.20 -17.47 -22.48
CA PRO A 348 -10.83 -17.71 -21.09
C PRO A 348 -10.13 -16.53 -20.40
N PHE A 349 -9.81 -15.44 -21.11
CA PHE A 349 -8.96 -14.36 -20.58
C PHE A 349 -9.60 -12.97 -20.67
N SER A 350 -10.48 -12.72 -21.65
CA SER A 350 -11.12 -11.42 -21.84
C SER A 350 -12.40 -11.54 -22.69
N PRO A 351 -13.42 -10.66 -22.52
CA PRO A 351 -14.43 -10.45 -23.54
C PRO A 351 -13.86 -9.82 -24.82
N THR A 352 -14.63 -9.83 -25.92
CA THR A 352 -14.20 -9.30 -27.23
C THR A 352 -13.83 -7.81 -27.20
N ILE A 353 -14.51 -7.04 -26.35
CA ILE A 353 -14.12 -5.67 -26.02
C ILE A 353 -13.78 -5.68 -24.54
N ASP A 354 -12.50 -5.52 -24.21
CA ASP A 354 -12.02 -5.57 -22.83
C ASP A 354 -12.74 -4.49 -21.98
N PRO A 355 -13.10 -4.79 -20.71
CA PRO A 355 -13.71 -3.80 -19.81
C PRO A 355 -12.93 -2.49 -19.71
N LEU A 356 -11.60 -2.55 -19.86
CA LEU A 356 -10.71 -1.41 -19.83
C LEU A 356 -10.94 -0.43 -20.99
N LEU A 357 -11.11 -0.95 -22.20
CA LEU A 357 -11.42 -0.14 -23.38
C LEU A 357 -12.83 0.44 -23.30
N ASN A 358 -13.78 -0.30 -22.72
CA ASN A 358 -15.12 0.23 -22.46
C ASN A 358 -15.06 1.45 -21.50
N ALA A 359 -14.28 1.34 -20.41
CA ALA A 359 -14.10 2.45 -19.47
C ALA A 359 -13.45 3.66 -20.14
N ALA A 360 -12.42 3.42 -20.96
CA ALA A 360 -11.71 4.47 -21.69
C ALA A 360 -12.60 5.18 -22.72
N GLN A 361 -13.45 4.44 -23.46
CA GLN A 361 -14.42 5.03 -24.39
C GLN A 361 -15.43 5.93 -23.69
N ILE A 362 -15.93 5.54 -22.51
CA ILE A 362 -16.82 6.39 -21.71
C ILE A 362 -16.05 7.62 -21.22
N LEU A 363 -14.83 7.44 -20.72
CA LEU A 363 -13.98 8.52 -20.24
C LEU A 363 -13.66 9.54 -21.33
N MET A 364 -13.43 9.07 -22.56
CA MET A 364 -13.14 9.90 -23.74
C MET A 364 -14.26 10.91 -24.00
N THR A 365 -15.53 10.55 -23.73
CA THR A 365 -16.65 11.49 -23.91
C THR A 365 -16.63 12.65 -22.91
N LYS A 366 -15.86 12.56 -21.82
CA LYS A 366 -15.76 13.58 -20.77
C LYS A 366 -14.54 14.49 -20.90
N VAL A 367 -13.58 14.13 -21.76
CA VAL A 367 -12.36 14.90 -22.04
C VAL A 367 -12.64 15.93 -23.12
N GLY A 368 -12.00 17.10 -23.07
CA GLY A 368 -12.08 18.11 -24.12
C GLY A 368 -13.42 18.85 -24.23
N GLN A 369 -14.35 18.64 -23.29
CA GLN A 369 -15.60 19.39 -23.22
C GLN A 369 -15.35 20.78 -22.59
N GLU A 370 -15.44 21.83 -23.40
CA GLU A 370 -15.58 23.21 -22.87
C GLU A 370 -16.93 23.31 -22.14
N SER A 371 -16.90 23.80 -20.90
CA SER A 371 -18.07 23.97 -20.03
C SER A 371 -18.95 25.14 -20.44
#